data_AF-A0A9D1DG38-F1
#
_entry.id   AF-A0A9D1DG38-F1
#
_cell.length_a   1.000
_cell.length_b   1.000
_cell.length_c   1.000
_cell.angle_alpha   90.00
_cell.angle_beta   90.00
_cell.angle_gamma   90.00
#
_symmetry.space_group_name_H-M   'P 1'
#
loop_
_entity.id
_entity.type
_entity.pdbx_description
1 polymer ?
#
loop_
_entity_poly.entity_id
_entity_poly.type
_entity_poly.pdbx_seq_one_letter_code
_entity_poly.pdbx_strand_id
1 'polypeptide(L)'
;MNCIKCGKEIPDGELFCVECSLNLPTDRQAVSEAPRSAAPQRRMQKPVPVRRTAPQMVGPQVQAPRRTGLRTALVIVSLLLAASLGFLAWQYGNILVERNRLRTRAAALTAEENHVAALEEQIETVTKELEETEQMLAARNETIRELESQLSGSQSSQSQSEYDLTTAQSQLDQLTEENRQLLTMTEDLEKELEALEDERDTLENALQQAETYREKADFMDSYVVFVEDDGTGYYHTYSCRNFLRSKFWAYSRRLAESNGYTPCPVCGGKP
;
A
#
# COMPACT_ATOMS: atom_id res chain seq x y z
N MET A 1 -13.46 -14.97 4.19
CA MET A 1 -12.55 -13.91 3.66
C MET A 1 -12.43 -14.02 2.13
N ASN A 2 -11.88 -13.04 1.41
CA ASN A 2 -11.72 -13.09 -0.06
C ASN A 2 -10.24 -13.30 -0.45
N CYS A 3 -10.01 -14.06 -1.52
CA CYS A 3 -8.67 -14.33 -2.04
C CYS A 3 -8.00 -13.05 -2.51
N ILE A 4 -6.81 -12.77 -1.97
CA ILE A 4 -6.04 -11.56 -2.29
C ILE A 4 -5.68 -11.48 -3.79
N LYS A 5 -5.55 -12.63 -4.46
CA LYS A 5 -5.09 -12.70 -5.86
C LYS A 5 -6.21 -12.63 -6.89
N CYS A 6 -7.41 -13.12 -6.57
CA CYS A 6 -8.50 -13.24 -7.56
C CYS A 6 -9.89 -12.83 -7.04
N GLY A 7 -10.00 -12.44 -5.76
CA GLY A 7 -11.24 -11.94 -5.16
C GLY A 7 -12.31 -13.00 -4.84
N LYS A 8 -12.10 -14.28 -5.15
CA LYS A 8 -13.05 -15.36 -4.83
C LYS A 8 -13.16 -15.57 -3.32
N GLU A 9 -14.37 -15.87 -2.82
CA GLU A 9 -14.62 -16.22 -1.42
C GLU A 9 -13.88 -17.51 -1.02
N ILE A 10 -13.24 -17.48 0.14
CA ILE A 10 -12.47 -18.59 0.72
C ILE A 10 -12.82 -18.81 2.20
N PRO A 11 -12.72 -20.07 2.67
CA PRO A 11 -13.00 -20.43 4.06
C PRO A 11 -12.05 -19.71 5.01
N ASP A 12 -12.55 -19.37 6.20
CA ASP A 12 -11.80 -18.58 7.18
C ASP A 12 -10.57 -19.34 7.67
N GLY A 13 -9.40 -18.72 7.49
CA GLY A 13 -8.09 -19.28 7.81
C GLY A 13 -7.12 -19.38 6.62
N GLU A 14 -7.60 -19.22 5.38
CA GLU A 14 -6.75 -19.25 4.18
C GLU A 14 -6.69 -17.88 3.47
N LEU A 15 -5.50 -17.52 3.00
CA LEU A 15 -5.22 -16.25 2.30
C LEU A 15 -5.43 -16.34 0.77
N PHE A 16 -5.43 -17.56 0.23
CA PHE A 16 -5.51 -17.84 -1.21
C PHE A 16 -6.51 -18.95 -1.52
N CYS A 17 -7.22 -18.86 -2.65
CA CYS A 17 -8.06 -19.96 -3.12
C CYS A 17 -7.23 -21.12 -3.67
N VAL A 18 -7.85 -22.31 -3.75
CA VAL A 18 -7.23 -23.57 -4.20
C VAL A 18 -6.55 -23.44 -5.58
N GLU A 19 -7.08 -22.60 -6.47
CA GLU A 19 -6.49 -22.35 -7.79
C GLU A 19 -5.26 -21.42 -7.73
N CYS A 20 -5.24 -20.49 -6.78
CA CYS A 20 -4.17 -19.51 -6.62
C CYS A 20 -3.01 -20.04 -5.76
N SER A 21 -3.25 -21.04 -4.90
CA SER A 21 -2.24 -21.67 -4.04
C SER A 21 -1.31 -22.64 -4.79
N LEU A 22 -1.70 -23.10 -5.98
CA LEU A 22 -0.91 -24.03 -6.81
C LEU A 22 0.26 -23.39 -7.59
N ASN A 23 0.44 -22.07 -7.49
CA ASN A 23 1.50 -21.33 -8.20
C ASN A 23 2.53 -20.70 -7.23
N LEU A 24 3.09 -21.52 -6.34
CA LEU A 24 4.32 -21.15 -5.61
C LEU A 24 5.51 -21.91 -6.22
N PRO A 25 6.57 -21.22 -6.69
CA PRO A 25 7.84 -21.86 -7.00
C PRO A 25 8.40 -22.44 -5.70
N THR A 26 8.44 -23.77 -5.62
CA THR A 26 8.99 -24.49 -4.49
C THR A 26 10.50 -24.62 -4.71
N ASP A 27 11.27 -23.60 -4.34
CA ASP A 27 12.72 -23.76 -4.15
C ASP A 27 12.96 -24.43 -2.79
N ARG A 28 12.82 -25.75 -2.78
CA ARG A 28 13.45 -26.61 -1.78
C ARG A 28 14.30 -27.63 -2.51
N GLN A 29 15.60 -27.37 -2.45
CA GLN A 29 16.72 -28.24 -2.82
C GLN A 29 16.42 -29.71 -2.50
N ALA A 30 16.20 -30.50 -3.55
CA ALA A 30 16.36 -31.94 -3.51
C ALA A 30 17.86 -32.24 -3.54
N VAL A 31 18.42 -32.64 -2.39
CA VAL A 31 19.75 -33.25 -2.32
C VAL A 31 19.65 -34.62 -2.97
N SER A 32 19.98 -34.71 -4.26
CA SER A 32 20.09 -35.95 -5.00
C SER A 32 21.48 -36.57 -4.80
N GLU A 33 21.48 -37.65 -4.04
CA GLU A 33 22.28 -38.88 -4.16
C GLU A 33 23.60 -38.84 -4.96
N ALA A 34 24.69 -39.10 -4.23
CA ALA A 34 25.99 -39.46 -4.78
C ALA A 34 25.94 -40.81 -5.52
N PRO A 35 26.56 -40.95 -6.71
CA PRO A 35 26.71 -42.24 -7.34
C PRO A 35 27.92 -42.97 -6.75
N ARG A 36 27.61 -44.14 -6.19
CA ARG A 36 28.56 -45.19 -5.83
C ARG A 36 29.34 -45.64 -7.08
N SER A 37 30.63 -45.37 -7.14
CA SER A 37 31.52 -46.03 -8.11
C SER A 37 31.83 -47.45 -7.62
N ALA A 38 31.18 -48.42 -8.26
CA ALA A 38 31.47 -49.85 -8.11
C ALA A 38 32.81 -50.19 -8.78
N ALA A 39 33.71 -50.82 -8.03
CA ALA A 39 34.88 -51.51 -8.57
C ALA A 39 34.46 -52.87 -9.17
N PRO A 40 34.92 -53.26 -10.36
CA PRO A 40 34.87 -54.66 -10.76
C PRO A 40 36.13 -55.41 -10.33
N GLN A 41 35.84 -56.59 -9.80
CA GLN A 41 36.71 -57.62 -9.28
C GLN A 41 37.44 -58.40 -10.39
N ARG A 42 38.57 -59.03 -10.01
CA ARG A 42 38.96 -60.43 -10.31
C ARG A 42 39.19 -60.83 -11.79
N ARG A 43 39.97 -61.84 -12.16
CA ARG A 43 40.90 -62.80 -11.54
C ARG A 43 41.48 -63.61 -12.71
N MET A 44 42.77 -63.93 -12.59
CA MET A 44 43.53 -65.02 -13.19
C MET A 44 42.82 -66.00 -14.15
N GLN A 45 43.50 -66.40 -15.24
CA GLN A 45 44.13 -67.73 -15.32
C GLN A 45 44.96 -67.97 -16.60
N LYS A 46 46.07 -68.68 -16.39
CA LYS A 46 46.96 -69.40 -17.33
C LYS A 46 46.17 -70.35 -18.26
N PRO A 47 46.67 -70.72 -19.45
CA PRO A 47 47.61 -71.85 -19.53
C PRO A 47 48.72 -71.79 -20.60
N VAL A 48 49.78 -72.54 -20.28
CA VAL A 48 50.91 -73.09 -21.07
C VAL A 48 50.31 -74.06 -22.14
N PRO A 49 50.90 -74.35 -23.34
CA PRO A 49 52.13 -75.14 -23.41
C PRO A 49 53.04 -75.18 -24.68
N VAL A 50 54.16 -75.89 -24.48
CA VAL A 50 55.04 -76.65 -25.43
C VAL A 50 56.07 -75.93 -26.31
N ARG A 51 57.25 -75.72 -25.70
CA ARG A 51 58.60 -76.19 -26.08
C ARG A 51 58.79 -76.86 -27.46
N ARG A 52 59.78 -76.39 -28.23
CA ARG A 52 60.81 -77.26 -28.88
C ARG A 52 61.94 -76.41 -29.47
N THR A 53 63.11 -76.52 -28.86
CA THR A 53 64.39 -76.56 -29.58
C THR A 53 65.41 -77.23 -28.67
N ALA A 54 65.86 -78.41 -29.10
CA ALA A 54 67.15 -79.00 -28.75
C ALA A 54 68.17 -78.52 -29.82
N PRO A 55 69.46 -78.94 -29.84
CA PRO A 55 70.22 -79.76 -28.89
C PRO A 55 71.64 -79.21 -28.60
N GLN A 56 72.44 -79.91 -27.78
CA GLN A 56 73.90 -79.83 -27.85
C GLN A 56 74.55 -81.20 -27.58
N MET A 57 75.61 -81.44 -28.34
CA MET A 57 76.73 -82.39 -28.18
C MET A 57 76.49 -83.89 -28.44
N VAL A 58 77.27 -84.49 -29.36
CA VAL A 58 78.52 -85.25 -29.12
C VAL A 58 78.98 -85.90 -30.44
N GLY A 59 80.29 -85.91 -30.72
CA GLY A 59 80.93 -86.91 -31.59
C GLY A 59 81.92 -86.38 -32.63
N PRO A 60 83.24 -86.64 -32.48
CA PRO A 60 84.26 -86.36 -33.50
C PRO A 60 84.46 -87.56 -34.44
N GLN A 61 84.98 -87.33 -35.66
CA GLN A 61 85.96 -88.17 -36.39
C GLN A 61 86.09 -87.74 -37.86
N VAL A 62 87.24 -87.12 -38.15
CA VAL A 62 88.16 -87.27 -39.30
C VAL A 62 87.62 -87.87 -40.62
N GLN A 63 87.73 -87.11 -41.73
CA GLN A 63 88.57 -87.44 -42.89
C GLN A 63 88.58 -86.32 -43.94
N ALA A 64 89.79 -86.09 -44.47
CA ALA A 64 90.22 -84.95 -45.28
C ALA A 64 89.89 -85.14 -46.79
N PRO A 65 90.48 -84.35 -47.70
CA PRO A 65 89.88 -83.18 -48.34
C PRO A 65 89.57 -83.43 -49.83
N ARG A 66 88.74 -82.57 -50.49
CA ARG A 66 89.03 -82.07 -51.86
C ARG A 66 87.97 -81.10 -52.43
N ARG A 67 88.51 -79.98 -52.95
CA ARG A 67 87.99 -79.06 -54.00
C ARG A 67 86.89 -78.08 -53.58
N THR A 68 87.20 -77.05 -52.78
CA THR A 68 87.68 -75.68 -53.16
C THR A 68 86.67 -74.82 -53.93
N GLY A 69 86.19 -73.75 -53.28
CA GLY A 69 85.86 -72.47 -53.93
C GLY A 69 84.41 -72.00 -53.79
N LEU A 70 83.48 -72.67 -54.46
CA LEU A 70 82.21 -72.03 -54.84
C LEU A 70 81.00 -72.33 -53.92
N ARG A 71 80.90 -73.55 -53.36
CA ARG A 71 79.71 -73.98 -52.60
C ARG A 71 79.65 -73.41 -51.18
N THR A 72 80.79 -73.33 -50.49
CA THR A 72 80.89 -72.67 -49.17
C THR A 72 80.65 -71.16 -49.28
N ALA A 73 81.16 -70.53 -50.34
CA ALA A 73 80.88 -69.14 -50.65
C ALA A 73 79.38 -68.90 -50.89
N LEU A 74 78.69 -69.76 -51.65
CA LEU A 74 77.23 -69.68 -51.87
C LEU A 74 76.41 -69.81 -50.57
N VAL A 75 76.77 -70.72 -49.66
CA VAL A 75 76.06 -70.88 -48.38
C VAL A 75 76.27 -69.66 -47.48
N ILE A 76 77.50 -69.15 -47.39
CA ILE A 76 77.80 -67.93 -46.62
C ILE A 76 77.07 -66.71 -47.20
N VAL A 77 77.07 -66.55 -48.54
CA VAL A 77 76.31 -65.49 -49.22
C VAL A 77 74.81 -65.62 -48.98
N SER A 78 74.26 -66.84 -48.97
CA SER A 78 72.83 -67.05 -48.68
C SER A 78 72.44 -66.74 -47.23
N LEU A 79 73.31 -67.04 -46.26
CA LEU A 79 73.12 -66.71 -44.86
C LEU A 79 73.27 -65.20 -44.60
N LEU A 80 74.22 -64.54 -45.28
CA LEU A 80 74.36 -63.08 -45.24
C LEU A 80 73.16 -62.39 -45.87
N LEU A 81 72.64 -62.90 -46.99
CA LEU A 81 71.39 -62.42 -47.59
C LEU A 81 70.20 -62.60 -46.64
N ALA A 82 70.02 -63.78 -46.04
CA ALA A 82 68.96 -64.02 -45.08
C ALA A 82 69.06 -63.14 -43.82
N ALA A 83 70.28 -62.93 -43.29
CA ALA A 83 70.53 -62.03 -42.18
C ALA A 83 70.28 -60.56 -42.55
N SER A 84 70.67 -60.13 -43.75
CA SER A 84 70.39 -58.78 -44.26
C SER A 84 68.89 -58.53 -44.48
N LEU A 85 68.15 -59.52 -45.00
CA LEU A 85 66.70 -59.47 -45.15
C LEU A 85 65.99 -59.49 -43.78
N GLY A 86 66.48 -60.26 -42.81
CA GLY A 86 65.98 -60.25 -41.44
C GLY A 86 66.25 -58.92 -40.73
N PHE A 87 67.43 -58.32 -40.93
CA PHE A 87 67.78 -57.01 -40.40
C PHE A 87 66.92 -55.90 -41.04
N LEU A 88 66.70 -55.94 -42.35
CA LEU A 88 65.78 -55.04 -43.04
C LEU A 88 64.35 -55.23 -42.53
N ALA A 89 63.86 -56.47 -42.38
CA ALA A 89 62.54 -56.75 -41.84
C ALA A 89 62.37 -56.25 -40.39
N TRP A 90 63.41 -56.39 -39.56
CA TRP A 90 63.43 -55.85 -38.20
C TRP A 90 63.47 -54.32 -38.20
N GLN A 91 64.27 -53.71 -39.07
CA GLN A 91 64.35 -52.25 -39.24
C GLN A 91 63.02 -51.67 -39.75
N TYR A 92 62.38 -52.30 -40.73
CA TYR A 92 61.04 -51.94 -41.20
C TYR A 92 59.98 -52.15 -40.11
N GLY A 93 60.06 -53.23 -39.33
CA GLY A 93 59.17 -53.49 -38.20
C GLY A 93 59.27 -52.40 -37.13
N ASN A 94 60.49 -51.99 -36.77
CA ASN A 94 60.73 -50.93 -35.81
C ASN A 94 60.22 -49.56 -36.31
N ILE A 95 60.45 -49.26 -37.60
CA ILE A 95 59.90 -48.07 -38.26
C ILE A 95 58.35 -48.08 -38.24
N LEU A 96 57.73 -49.24 -38.43
CA LEU A 96 56.27 -49.37 -38.42
C LEU A 96 55.69 -49.18 -37.00
N VAL A 97 56.37 -49.70 -35.98
CA VAL A 97 56.00 -49.51 -34.56
C VAL A 97 56.14 -48.03 -34.17
N GLU A 98 57.25 -47.37 -34.53
CA GLU A 98 57.41 -45.93 -34.26
C GLU A 98 56.40 -45.09 -35.03
N ARG A 99 56.07 -45.44 -36.27
CA ARG A 99 55.01 -44.77 -37.03
C ARG A 99 53.64 -44.93 -36.36
N ASN A 100 53.32 -46.12 -35.86
CA ASN A 100 52.08 -46.36 -35.13
C ASN A 100 52.05 -45.60 -33.80
N ARG A 101 53.18 -45.52 -33.09
CA ARG A 101 53.32 -44.74 -31.85
C ARG A 101 53.19 -43.23 -32.09
N LEU A 102 53.73 -42.71 -33.19
CA LEU A 102 53.56 -41.31 -33.58
C LEU A 102 52.11 -41.02 -33.99
N ARG A 103 51.45 -41.94 -34.69
CA ARG A 103 50.02 -41.82 -35.04
C ARG A 103 49.13 -41.81 -33.81
N THR A 104 49.37 -42.66 -32.82
CA THR A 104 48.57 -42.64 -31.58
C THR A 104 48.80 -41.37 -30.77
N ARG A 105 50.04 -40.87 -30.72
CA ARG A 105 50.34 -39.56 -30.12
C ARG A 105 49.71 -38.39 -30.86
N ALA A 106 49.76 -38.40 -32.20
CA ALA A 106 49.09 -37.39 -33.02
C ALA A 106 47.57 -37.42 -32.80
N ALA A 107 46.96 -38.61 -32.76
CA ALA A 107 45.53 -38.76 -32.45
C ALA A 107 45.18 -38.28 -31.03
N ALA A 108 46.06 -38.53 -30.05
CA ALA A 108 45.88 -38.04 -28.69
C ALA A 108 45.98 -36.51 -28.60
N LEU A 109 46.96 -35.90 -29.27
CA LEU A 109 47.08 -34.43 -29.36
C LEU A 109 45.86 -33.80 -30.04
N THR A 110 45.35 -34.39 -31.13
CA THR A 110 44.13 -33.88 -31.77
C THR A 110 42.89 -34.02 -30.88
N ALA A 111 42.82 -35.06 -30.04
CA ALA A 111 41.72 -35.21 -29.09
C ALA A 111 41.79 -34.15 -27.97
N GLU A 112 42.99 -33.80 -27.53
CA GLU A 112 43.24 -32.73 -26.56
C GLU A 112 42.94 -31.34 -27.17
N GLU A 113 43.38 -31.07 -28.40
CA GLU A 113 43.03 -29.85 -29.15
C GLU A 113 41.52 -29.68 -29.27
N ASN A 114 40.79 -30.74 -29.64
CA ASN A 114 39.32 -30.72 -29.70
C ASN A 114 38.67 -30.47 -28.33
N HIS A 115 39.26 -31.00 -27.25
CA HIS A 115 38.76 -30.79 -25.89
C HIS A 115 39.00 -29.35 -25.41
N VAL A 116 40.18 -28.77 -25.70
CA VAL A 116 40.46 -27.37 -25.41
C VAL A 116 39.51 -26.46 -26.19
N ALA A 117 39.28 -26.72 -27.47
CA ALA A 117 38.31 -25.97 -28.28
C ALA A 117 36.88 -26.03 -27.70
N ALA A 118 36.46 -27.20 -27.20
CA ALA A 118 35.15 -27.35 -26.54
C ALA A 118 35.07 -26.58 -25.19
N LEU A 119 36.17 -26.48 -24.45
CA LEU A 119 36.24 -25.65 -23.24
C LEU A 119 36.22 -24.16 -23.57
N GLU A 120 36.89 -23.74 -24.63
CA GLU A 120 36.86 -22.35 -25.11
C GLU A 120 35.42 -21.93 -25.48
N GLU A 121 34.67 -22.80 -26.18
CA GLU A 121 33.25 -22.58 -26.50
C GLU A 121 32.37 -22.48 -25.23
N GLN A 122 32.63 -23.31 -24.22
CA GLN A 122 31.92 -23.23 -22.93
C GLN A 122 32.23 -21.94 -22.19
N ILE A 123 33.48 -21.48 -22.19
CA ILE A 123 33.86 -20.20 -21.58
C ILE A 123 33.16 -19.04 -22.30
N GLU A 124 33.14 -19.05 -23.64
CA GLU A 124 32.42 -18.02 -24.42
C GLU A 124 30.91 -18.03 -24.09
N THR A 125 30.31 -19.21 -23.98
CA THR A 125 28.89 -19.33 -23.62
C THR A 125 28.60 -18.79 -22.23
N VAL A 126 29.37 -19.22 -21.21
CA VAL A 126 29.17 -18.78 -19.82
C VAL A 126 29.46 -17.29 -19.65
N THR A 127 30.46 -16.75 -20.34
CA THR A 127 30.76 -15.31 -20.30
C THR A 127 29.62 -14.48 -20.89
N LYS A 128 29.00 -14.95 -21.98
CA LYS A 128 27.82 -14.31 -22.57
C LYS A 128 26.61 -14.37 -21.64
N GLU A 129 26.36 -15.52 -21.03
CA GLU A 129 25.28 -15.66 -20.03
C GLU A 129 25.51 -14.72 -18.84
N LEU A 130 26.75 -14.60 -18.36
CA LEU A 130 27.09 -13.67 -17.28
C LEU A 130 26.76 -12.22 -17.66
N GLU A 131 27.19 -11.77 -18.84
CA GLU A 131 26.89 -10.41 -19.32
C GLU A 131 25.38 -10.16 -19.45
N GLU A 132 24.61 -11.14 -19.95
CA GLU A 132 23.16 -11.04 -20.04
C GLU A 132 22.51 -10.92 -18.65
N THR A 133 22.97 -11.71 -17.68
CA THR A 133 22.47 -11.63 -16.30
C THR A 133 22.84 -10.30 -15.62
N GLU A 134 24.03 -9.77 -15.86
CA GLU A 134 24.45 -8.46 -15.35
C GLU A 134 23.59 -7.33 -15.93
N GLN A 135 23.30 -7.38 -17.24
CA GLN A 135 22.39 -6.43 -17.89
C GLN A 135 20.97 -6.54 -17.31
N MET A 136 20.46 -7.75 -17.09
CA MET A 136 19.17 -7.94 -16.44
C MET A 136 19.14 -7.39 -15.01
N LEU A 137 20.18 -7.63 -14.21
CA LEU A 137 20.29 -7.08 -12.85
C LEU A 137 20.33 -5.55 -12.88
N ALA A 138 21.08 -4.94 -13.80
CA ALA A 138 21.13 -3.49 -13.97
C ALA A 138 19.74 -2.93 -14.33
N ALA A 139 19.04 -3.55 -15.28
CA ALA A 139 17.68 -3.15 -15.66
C ALA A 139 16.69 -3.30 -14.48
N ARG A 140 16.77 -4.39 -13.71
CA ARG A 140 15.93 -4.60 -12.53
C ARG A 140 16.21 -3.56 -11.44
N ASN A 141 17.47 -3.25 -11.18
CA ASN A 141 17.83 -2.21 -10.22
C ASN A 141 17.26 -0.84 -10.61
N GLU A 142 17.25 -0.52 -11.91
CA GLU A 142 16.62 0.72 -12.37
C GLU A 142 15.11 0.71 -12.17
N THR A 143 14.43 -0.42 -12.44
CA THR A 143 12.99 -0.53 -12.14
C THR A 143 12.68 -0.40 -10.64
N ILE A 144 13.57 -0.91 -9.77
CA ILE A 144 13.42 -0.79 -8.32
C ILE A 144 13.51 0.68 -7.92
N ARG A 145 14.51 1.42 -8.42
CA ARG A 145 14.67 2.85 -8.12
C ARG A 145 13.47 3.67 -8.58
N GLU A 146 12.94 3.38 -9.77
CA GLU A 146 11.75 4.05 -10.27
C GLU A 146 10.53 3.77 -9.39
N LEU A 147 10.31 2.52 -8.99
CA LEU A 147 9.22 2.16 -8.08
C LEU A 147 9.38 2.80 -6.70
N GLU A 148 10.60 2.88 -6.16
CA GLU A 148 10.89 3.57 -4.90
C GLU A 148 10.58 5.07 -5.00
N SER A 149 10.96 5.71 -6.11
CA SER A 149 10.64 7.10 -6.40
C SER A 149 9.12 7.34 -6.48
N GLN A 150 8.40 6.49 -7.22
CA GLN A 150 6.94 6.54 -7.32
C GLN A 150 6.27 6.32 -5.97
N LEU A 151 6.76 5.36 -5.17
CA LEU A 151 6.23 5.09 -3.84
C LEU A 151 6.46 6.28 -2.91
N SER A 152 7.64 6.89 -2.94
CA SER A 152 7.94 8.10 -2.15
C SER A 152 7.07 9.28 -2.56
N GLY A 153 6.86 9.49 -3.87
CA GLY A 153 5.95 10.50 -4.39
C GLY A 153 4.50 10.25 -4.00
N SER A 154 4.03 9.01 -4.13
CA SER A 154 2.69 8.59 -3.73
C SER A 154 2.48 8.76 -2.23
N GLN A 155 3.43 8.34 -1.40
CA GLN A 155 3.37 8.49 0.05
C GLN A 155 3.32 9.96 0.46
N SER A 156 4.12 10.82 -0.17
CA SER A 156 4.11 12.26 0.09
C SER A 156 2.77 12.88 -0.29
N SER A 157 2.21 12.51 -1.45
CA SER A 157 0.87 12.98 -1.87
C SER A 157 -0.24 12.50 -0.93
N GLN A 158 -0.13 11.28 -0.41
CA GLN A 158 -1.09 10.72 0.55
C GLN A 158 -1.04 11.49 1.87
N SER A 159 0.16 11.76 2.40
CA SER A 159 0.31 12.55 3.62
C SER A 159 -0.22 13.98 3.46
N GLN A 160 -0.03 14.61 2.29
CA GLN A 160 -0.63 15.90 1.99
C GLN A 160 -2.15 15.80 1.96
N SER A 161 -2.70 14.81 1.25
CA SER A 161 -4.15 14.61 1.18
C SER A 161 -4.78 14.31 2.55
N GLU A 162 -4.08 13.59 3.43
CA GLU A 162 -4.54 13.30 4.79
C GLU A 162 -4.55 14.58 5.66
N TYR A 163 -3.52 15.41 5.54
CA TYR A 163 -3.49 16.72 6.19
C TYR A 163 -4.62 17.65 5.69
N ASP A 164 -4.85 17.70 4.38
CA ASP A 164 -5.92 18.51 3.80
C ASP A 164 -7.30 17.99 4.23
N LEU A 165 -7.49 16.68 4.27
CA LEU A 165 -8.73 16.05 4.72
C LEU A 165 -9.03 16.36 6.18
N THR A 166 -8.04 16.21 7.07
CA THR A 166 -8.20 16.51 8.50
C THR A 166 -8.50 17.99 8.74
N THR A 167 -7.87 18.88 7.98
CA THR A 167 -8.14 20.33 8.02
C THR A 167 -9.56 20.63 7.56
N ALA A 168 -10.00 20.07 6.42
CA ALA A 168 -11.35 20.25 5.91
C ALA A 168 -12.41 19.69 6.88
N GLN A 169 -12.13 18.55 7.52
CA GLN A 169 -13.01 17.97 8.52
C GLN A 169 -13.14 18.87 9.75
N SER A 170 -12.04 19.43 10.25
CA SER A 170 -12.07 20.40 11.33
C SER A 170 -12.87 21.66 10.97
N GLN A 171 -12.78 22.13 9.72
CA GLN A 171 -13.56 23.28 9.25
C GLN A 171 -15.05 22.96 9.17
N LEU A 172 -15.43 21.76 8.73
CA LEU A 172 -16.83 21.33 8.72
C LEU A 172 -17.40 21.23 10.15
N ASP A 173 -16.62 20.71 11.10
CA ASP A 173 -17.04 20.64 12.51
C ASP A 173 -17.23 22.04 13.09
N GLN A 174 -16.30 22.97 12.82
CA GLN A 174 -16.42 24.36 13.25
C GLN A 174 -17.66 25.03 12.65
N LEU A 175 -17.86 24.93 11.33
CA LEU A 175 -19.02 25.53 10.66
C LEU A 175 -20.34 24.91 11.13
N THR A 176 -20.34 23.62 11.48
CA THR A 176 -21.53 22.94 12.02
C THR A 176 -21.88 23.50 13.38
N GLU A 177 -20.89 23.71 14.25
CA GLU A 177 -21.10 24.31 15.56
C GLU A 177 -21.51 25.79 15.47
N GLU A 178 -20.90 26.56 14.57
CA GLU A 178 -21.31 27.95 14.29
C GLU A 178 -22.77 28.02 13.80
N ASN A 179 -23.18 27.15 12.89
CA ASN A 179 -24.58 27.07 12.46
C ASN A 179 -25.52 26.72 13.61
N ARG A 180 -25.12 25.78 14.49
CA ARG A 180 -25.91 25.44 15.68
C ARG A 180 -26.08 26.64 16.60
N GLN A 181 -25.01 27.41 16.82
CA GLN A 181 -25.05 28.62 17.65
C GLN A 181 -25.94 29.71 17.03
N LEU A 182 -25.83 29.93 15.72
CA LEU A 182 -26.69 30.87 15.01
C LEU A 182 -28.16 30.48 15.11
N LEU A 183 -28.49 29.19 14.97
CA LEU A 183 -29.86 28.69 15.15
C LEU A 183 -30.39 28.95 16.56
N THR A 184 -29.58 28.70 17.60
CA THR A 184 -30.00 28.99 18.98
C THR A 184 -30.23 30.49 19.19
N MET A 185 -29.38 31.34 18.61
CA MET A 185 -29.53 32.79 18.72
C MET A 185 -30.77 33.30 17.98
N THR A 186 -31.11 32.71 16.82
CA THR A 186 -32.35 33.05 16.13
C THR A 186 -33.59 32.61 16.92
N GLU A 187 -33.58 31.42 17.52
CA GLU A 187 -34.69 30.96 18.37
C GLU A 187 -34.89 31.86 19.60
N ASP A 188 -33.81 32.33 20.22
CA ASP A 188 -33.90 33.21 21.38
C ASP A 188 -34.38 34.62 21.00
N LEU A 189 -33.93 35.15 19.86
CA LEU A 189 -34.44 36.42 19.32
C LEU A 189 -35.92 36.33 18.94
N GLU A 190 -36.37 35.20 18.39
CA GLU A 190 -37.79 34.97 18.08
C GLU A 190 -38.65 34.99 19.35
N LYS A 191 -38.20 34.36 20.45
CA LYS A 191 -38.89 34.42 21.74
C LYS A 191 -38.92 35.83 22.33
N GLU A 192 -37.84 36.59 22.18
CA GLU A 192 -37.78 37.97 22.66
C GLU A 192 -38.76 38.86 21.87
N LEU A 193 -38.87 38.65 20.55
CA LEU A 193 -39.87 39.33 19.73
C LEU A 193 -41.29 38.99 20.16
N GLU A 194 -41.61 37.72 20.38
CA GLU A 194 -42.93 37.29 20.85
C GLU A 194 -43.29 37.93 22.20
N ALA A 195 -42.35 37.94 23.16
CA ALA A 195 -42.55 38.56 24.46
C ALA A 195 -42.77 40.09 24.36
N LEU A 196 -42.05 40.77 23.48
CA LEU A 196 -42.22 42.22 23.24
C LEU A 196 -43.55 42.52 22.54
N GLU A 197 -44.00 41.65 21.63
CA GLU A 197 -45.31 41.79 21.00
C GLU A 197 -46.45 41.61 22.00
N ASP A 198 -46.35 40.62 22.90
CA ASP A 198 -47.28 40.46 24.01
C ASP A 198 -47.30 41.70 24.92
N GLU A 199 -46.13 42.23 25.29
CA GLU A 199 -46.03 43.44 26.11
C GLU A 199 -46.70 44.64 25.42
N ARG A 200 -46.44 44.83 24.11
CA ARG A 200 -47.10 45.87 23.31
C ARG A 200 -48.62 45.73 23.39
N ASP A 201 -49.15 44.54 23.19
CA ASP A 201 -50.59 44.31 23.17
C ASP A 201 -51.22 44.56 24.56
N THR A 202 -50.53 44.18 25.65
CA THR A 202 -51.00 44.52 27.00
C THR A 202 -51.03 46.03 27.24
N LEU A 203 -50.01 46.76 26.79
CA LEU A 203 -49.93 48.21 26.92
C LEU A 203 -51.01 48.92 26.09
N GLU A 204 -51.26 48.44 24.87
CA GLU A 204 -52.31 48.99 24.00
C GLU A 204 -53.70 48.81 24.62
N ASN A 205 -53.99 47.63 25.16
CA ASN A 205 -55.23 47.37 25.89
C ASN A 205 -55.36 48.26 27.14
N ALA A 206 -54.28 48.44 27.91
CA ALA A 206 -54.28 49.31 29.07
C ALA A 206 -54.51 50.78 28.68
N LEU A 207 -53.94 51.22 27.56
CA LEU A 207 -54.14 52.57 27.01
C LEU A 207 -55.59 52.77 26.58
N GLN A 208 -56.17 51.82 25.85
CA GLN A 208 -57.58 51.86 25.47
C GLN A 208 -58.48 51.93 26.71
N GLN A 209 -58.19 51.13 27.72
CA GLN A 209 -58.94 51.14 28.98
C GLN A 209 -58.80 52.49 29.71
N ALA A 210 -57.61 53.09 29.73
CA ALA A 210 -57.38 54.41 30.28
C ALA A 210 -58.14 55.51 29.53
N GLU A 211 -58.24 55.43 28.20
CA GLU A 211 -59.07 56.34 27.40
C GLU A 211 -60.55 56.25 27.79
N THR A 212 -61.09 55.04 27.98
CA THR A 212 -62.50 54.90 28.44
C THR A 212 -62.72 55.46 29.84
N TYR A 213 -61.74 55.34 30.73
CA TYR A 213 -61.82 55.94 32.06
C TYR A 213 -61.73 57.46 31.99
N ARG A 214 -60.89 57.99 31.09
CA ARG A 214 -60.79 59.43 30.83
C ARG A 214 -62.13 59.98 30.34
N GLU A 215 -62.77 59.35 29.36
CA GLU A 215 -64.09 59.79 28.86
C GLU A 215 -65.15 59.78 29.96
N LYS A 216 -65.16 58.76 30.82
CA LYS A 216 -66.06 58.70 31.99
C LYS A 216 -65.75 59.79 33.01
N ALA A 217 -64.47 60.05 33.29
CA ALA A 217 -64.04 61.11 34.19
C ALA A 217 -64.45 62.49 33.64
N ASP A 218 -64.20 62.75 32.35
CA ASP A 218 -64.58 64.00 31.68
C ASP A 218 -66.10 64.23 31.73
N PHE A 219 -66.90 63.16 31.56
CA PHE A 219 -68.35 63.21 31.74
C PHE A 219 -68.72 63.54 33.19
N MET A 220 -68.13 62.85 34.17
CA MET A 220 -68.40 63.12 35.59
C MET A 220 -68.01 64.55 35.98
N ASP A 221 -66.84 65.03 35.57
CA ASP A 221 -66.36 66.39 35.84
C ASP A 221 -67.26 67.47 35.21
N SER A 222 -67.87 67.17 34.05
CA SER A 222 -68.79 68.08 33.35
C SER A 222 -70.15 68.23 34.03
N TYR A 223 -70.69 67.15 34.60
CA TYR A 223 -72.09 67.08 35.04
C TYR A 223 -72.30 66.91 36.54
N VAL A 224 -71.32 66.37 37.26
CA VAL A 224 -71.38 66.12 38.70
C VAL A 224 -70.73 67.30 39.44
N VAL A 225 -71.46 67.84 40.41
CA VAL A 225 -71.00 68.90 41.29
C VAL A 225 -71.12 68.45 42.74
N PHE A 226 -70.24 68.95 43.58
CA PHE A 226 -70.11 68.55 44.97
C PHE A 226 -70.52 69.69 45.90
N VAL A 227 -71.34 69.38 46.89
CA VAL A 227 -71.79 70.33 47.92
C VAL A 227 -71.25 69.86 49.27
N GLU A 228 -70.61 70.76 50.01
CA GLU A 228 -70.09 70.49 51.36
C GLU A 228 -71.04 71.03 52.44
N ASP A 229 -70.99 70.45 53.64
CA ASP A 229 -71.78 70.87 54.80
C ASP A 229 -71.09 72.03 55.56
N ASP A 230 -70.73 73.07 54.81
CA ASP A 230 -70.02 74.26 55.31
C ASP A 230 -70.98 75.45 55.56
N GLY A 231 -72.27 75.27 55.27
CA GLY A 231 -73.31 76.29 55.39
C GLY A 231 -73.24 77.38 54.32
N THR A 232 -72.35 77.29 53.33
CA THR A 232 -72.19 78.31 52.28
C THR A 232 -73.24 78.21 51.18
N GLY A 233 -73.79 77.01 50.97
CA GLY A 233 -74.78 76.76 49.91
C GLY A 233 -74.18 76.80 48.49
N TYR A 234 -72.86 76.67 48.37
CA TYR A 234 -72.19 76.59 47.08
C TYR A 234 -71.94 75.14 46.64
N TYR A 235 -72.02 74.90 45.34
CA TYR A 235 -71.50 73.68 44.73
C TYR A 235 -70.15 73.94 44.06
N HIS A 236 -69.30 72.91 44.08
CA HIS A 236 -67.92 72.91 43.59
C HIS A 236 -67.73 71.82 42.53
N THR A 237 -66.72 71.99 41.69
CA THR A 237 -66.21 70.91 40.82
C THR A 237 -65.06 70.18 41.51
N TYR A 238 -64.74 68.96 41.07
CA TYR A 238 -63.70 68.13 41.70
C TYR A 238 -62.32 68.81 41.72
N SER A 239 -62.02 69.59 40.68
CA SER A 239 -60.80 70.37 40.47
C SER A 239 -60.73 71.66 41.31
N CYS A 240 -61.79 72.02 42.02
CA CYS A 240 -61.84 73.23 42.84
C CYS A 240 -60.88 73.16 44.04
N ARG A 241 -60.03 74.19 44.21
CA ARG A 241 -59.07 74.26 45.33
C ARG A 241 -59.73 74.37 46.71
N ASN A 242 -60.92 74.96 46.78
CA ASN A 242 -61.66 75.13 48.03
C ASN A 242 -62.50 73.90 48.40
N PHE A 243 -62.58 72.90 47.52
CA PHE A 243 -63.27 71.66 47.82
C PHE A 243 -62.37 70.78 48.70
N LEU A 244 -62.80 70.52 49.95
CA LEU A 244 -62.02 69.81 50.96
C LEU A 244 -62.03 68.28 50.77
N ARG A 245 -62.86 67.77 49.84
CA ARG A 245 -62.94 66.35 49.48
C ARG A 245 -63.30 65.46 50.68
N SER A 246 -63.92 66.03 51.70
CA SER A 246 -64.28 65.34 52.94
C SER A 246 -65.71 65.69 53.31
N LYS A 247 -66.56 64.68 53.52
CA LYS A 247 -67.99 64.83 53.85
C LYS A 247 -68.76 65.74 52.87
N PHE A 248 -68.99 65.22 51.66
CA PHE A 248 -69.71 65.94 50.60
C PHE A 248 -70.90 65.12 50.08
N TRP A 249 -71.87 65.81 49.51
CA TRP A 249 -72.91 65.21 48.68
C TRP A 249 -72.63 65.49 47.20
N ALA A 250 -72.78 64.47 46.36
CA ALA A 250 -72.65 64.60 44.92
C ALA A 250 -74.04 64.72 44.27
N TYR A 251 -74.25 65.80 43.52
CA TYR A 251 -75.49 66.05 42.78
C TYR A 251 -75.18 66.30 41.30
N SER A 252 -76.14 66.09 40.42
CA SER A 252 -76.04 66.66 39.07
C SER A 252 -76.19 68.17 39.15
N ARG A 253 -75.52 68.93 38.27
CA ARG A 253 -75.57 70.41 38.29
C ARG A 253 -76.99 70.97 38.37
N ARG A 254 -77.90 70.44 37.53
CA ARG A 254 -79.31 70.86 37.50
C ARG A 254 -80.06 70.54 38.80
N LEU A 255 -79.75 69.42 39.43
CA LEU A 255 -80.39 69.02 40.69
C LEU A 255 -79.88 69.87 41.85
N ALA A 256 -78.59 70.20 41.88
CA ALA A 256 -78.03 71.12 42.86
C ALA A 256 -78.69 72.51 42.76
N GLU A 257 -78.82 73.04 41.54
CA GLU A 257 -79.50 74.31 41.28
C GLU A 257 -80.99 74.27 41.67
N SER A 258 -81.69 73.17 41.37
CA SER A 258 -83.08 72.97 41.77
C SER A 258 -83.28 72.88 43.28
N ASN A 259 -82.27 72.40 44.02
CA ASN A 259 -82.26 72.35 45.48
C ASN A 259 -81.83 73.69 46.12
N GLY A 260 -81.53 74.71 45.30
CA GLY A 260 -81.20 76.07 45.75
C GLY A 260 -79.70 76.34 45.93
N TYR A 261 -78.82 75.42 45.55
CA TYR A 261 -77.37 75.64 45.60
C TYR A 261 -76.89 76.49 44.42
N THR A 262 -75.90 77.35 44.66
CA THR A 262 -75.34 78.25 43.64
C THR A 262 -73.91 77.88 43.27
N PRO A 263 -73.41 78.22 42.08
CA PRO A 263 -72.03 77.91 41.70
C PRO A 263 -71.04 78.68 42.58
N CYS A 264 -70.00 77.98 43.05
CA CYS A 264 -68.92 78.61 43.80
C CYS A 264 -68.27 79.75 42.97
N PRO A 265 -68.02 80.94 43.55
CA PRO A 265 -67.42 82.08 42.84
C PRO A 265 -65.97 81.84 42.39
N VAL A 266 -65.29 80.83 42.96
CA VAL A 266 -63.88 80.52 42.65
C VAL A 266 -63.75 79.57 41.45
N CYS A 267 -64.55 78.48 41.39
CA CYS A 267 -64.53 77.56 40.26
C CYS A 267 -65.60 77.88 39.19
N GLY A 268 -66.55 78.76 39.50
CA GLY A 268 -67.63 79.16 38.60
C GLY A 268 -68.58 78.02 38.20
N GLY A 269 -68.49 76.85 38.85
CA GLY A 269 -69.23 75.66 38.47
C GLY A 269 -68.84 75.06 37.12
N LYS A 270 -67.72 75.48 36.51
CA LYS A 270 -67.22 74.96 35.24
C LYS A 270 -66.35 73.72 35.45
N PRO A 271 -66.41 72.71 34.56
CA PRO A 271 -65.48 71.59 34.58
C PRO A 271 -64.02 72.05 34.57
#